data_AF-A0A955KHV0-F1
#
_entry.id   AF-A0A955KHV0-F1
#
_cell.length_a   1.000
_cell.length_b   1.000
_cell.length_c   1.000
_cell.angle_alpha   90.00
_cell.angle_beta   90.00
_cell.angle_gamma   90.00
#
_symmetry.space_group_name_H-M   'P 1'
#
loop_
_entity.id
_entity.type
_entity.pdbx_description
1 polymer ?
#
loop_
_entity_poly.entity_id
_entity_poly.type
_entity_poly.pdbx_seq_one_letter_code
_entity_poly.pdbx_strand_id
1 'polypeptide(L)'
;MHGSHFIGIVIIGVPVLTVMFFITPSLLEIDKIFLTTTTFLFSIFTGFFISHQASRFNAVREAVTSFDGKLSNIYRTSGHVNEELQAKIGEAIVNHYKLILESKIWDYHYVRKSVTLKSIHAYLDEFVDDKNVGKLSNQALGSIIKGLDECQRLRKRIVALREERIRDEQWLLIIFFAIILLFSVSALPSVGMIFASLMKATFVASIGAVLLILYRLNTLQFSESLMGEHSAYDVINIVKDK
;
A
#
# COMPACT_ATOMS: atom_id res chain seq x y z
N MET A 1 -16.05 16.33 6.84
CA MET A 1 -17.46 16.78 6.86
C MET A 1 -18.00 17.16 5.46
N HIS A 2 -17.36 16.77 4.34
CA HIS A 2 -17.85 17.07 2.97
C HIS A 2 -18.48 15.86 2.23
N GLY A 3 -18.31 14.63 2.74
CA GLY A 3 -18.89 13.43 2.10
C GLY A 3 -20.41 13.28 2.28
N SER A 4 -21.02 13.89 3.29
CA SER A 4 -22.46 13.75 3.56
C SER A 4 -23.35 14.39 2.50
N HIS A 5 -22.91 15.49 1.88
CA HIS A 5 -23.69 16.17 0.85
C HIS A 5 -23.72 15.39 -0.47
N PHE A 6 -22.60 14.76 -0.83
CA PHE A 6 -22.54 13.94 -2.05
C PHE A 6 -23.44 12.70 -1.94
N ILE A 7 -23.40 12.02 -0.79
CA ILE A 7 -24.27 10.87 -0.51
C ILE A 7 -25.74 11.29 -0.54
N GLY A 8 -26.09 12.46 0.03
CA GLY A 8 -27.45 12.99 -0.02
C GLY A 8 -27.95 13.28 -1.44
N ILE A 9 -27.09 13.84 -2.30
CA ILE A 9 -27.42 14.08 -3.72
C ILE A 9 -27.66 12.77 -4.46
N VAL A 10 -26.86 11.73 -4.20
CA VAL A 10 -27.06 10.41 -4.84
C VAL A 10 -28.35 9.75 -4.34
N ILE A 11 -28.59 9.73 -3.03
CA ILE A 11 -29.75 9.05 -2.42
C ILE A 11 -31.07 9.71 -2.83
N ILE A 12 -31.12 11.03 -2.97
CA ILE A 12 -32.35 11.75 -3.33
C ILE A 12 -32.46 11.95 -4.84
N GLY A 13 -31.35 12.29 -5.50
CA GLY A 13 -31.32 12.58 -6.94
C GLY A 13 -31.63 11.35 -7.78
N VAL A 14 -31.09 10.17 -7.42
CA VAL A 14 -31.32 8.95 -8.20
C VAL A 14 -32.80 8.54 -8.22
N PRO A 15 -33.52 8.42 -7.09
CA PRO A 15 -34.95 8.10 -7.11
C PRO A 15 -35.81 9.11 -7.86
N VAL A 16 -35.54 10.41 -7.69
CA VAL A 16 -36.28 11.47 -8.38
C VAL A 16 -36.08 11.37 -9.90
N LEU A 17 -34.85 11.18 -10.36
CA LEU A 17 -34.54 10.97 -11.76
C LEU A 17 -35.16 9.67 -12.28
N THR A 18 -35.12 8.58 -11.52
CA THR A 18 -35.75 7.30 -11.90
C THR A 18 -37.26 7.45 -12.12
N VAL A 19 -37.97 8.13 -11.21
CA VAL A 19 -39.41 8.39 -11.36
C VAL A 19 -39.67 9.26 -12.59
N MET A 20 -38.87 10.32 -12.79
CA MET A 20 -38.99 11.19 -13.95
C MET A 20 -38.81 10.41 -15.26
N PHE A 21 -37.76 9.59 -15.35
CA PHE A 21 -37.46 8.78 -16.54
C PHE A 21 -38.46 7.65 -16.77
N PHE A 22 -39.08 7.11 -15.71
CA PHE A 22 -40.12 6.08 -15.83
C PHE A 22 -41.40 6.61 -16.51
N ILE A 23 -41.72 7.89 -16.28
CA ILE A 23 -42.96 8.50 -16.79
C ILE A 23 -42.76 9.05 -18.22
N THR A 24 -41.52 9.38 -18.61
CA THR A 24 -41.21 9.83 -19.97
C THR A 24 -41.00 8.65 -20.92
N PRO A 25 -41.79 8.51 -22.01
CA PRO A 25 -41.57 7.44 -22.99
C PRO A 25 -40.22 7.65 -23.70
N SER A 26 -39.33 6.67 -23.59
CA SER A 26 -38.02 6.69 -24.24
C SER A 26 -38.08 6.02 -25.62
N LEU A 27 -37.47 6.66 -26.61
CA LEU A 27 -37.50 6.27 -28.04
C LEU A 27 -36.14 5.74 -28.56
N LEU A 28 -35.16 5.48 -27.68
CA LEU A 28 -33.76 5.25 -28.08
C LEU A 28 -33.24 3.87 -27.67
N GLU A 29 -32.29 3.33 -28.45
CA GLU A 29 -31.39 2.22 -28.08
C GLU A 29 -30.44 2.65 -26.94
N ILE A 30 -31.01 3.00 -25.78
CA ILE A 30 -30.30 3.52 -24.61
C ILE A 30 -29.26 2.52 -24.11
N ASP A 31 -29.53 1.22 -24.26
CA ASP A 31 -28.72 0.14 -23.73
C ASP A 31 -27.29 0.15 -24.29
N LYS A 32 -27.11 0.37 -25.60
CA LYS A 32 -25.78 0.35 -26.23
C LYS A 32 -24.96 1.58 -25.84
N ILE A 33 -25.54 2.77 -25.95
CA ILE A 33 -24.86 4.03 -25.62
C ILE A 33 -24.47 4.01 -24.15
N PHE A 34 -25.39 3.62 -23.27
CA PHE A 34 -25.16 3.60 -21.83
C PHE A 34 -24.11 2.56 -21.43
N LEU A 35 -24.16 1.35 -22.00
CA LEU A 35 -23.15 0.32 -21.77
C LEU A 35 -21.77 0.79 -22.26
N THR A 36 -21.67 1.37 -23.46
CA THR A 36 -20.39 1.87 -24.01
C THR A 36 -19.84 3.02 -23.17
N THR A 37 -20.64 4.03 -22.84
CA THR A 37 -20.20 5.18 -22.04
C THR A 37 -19.81 4.76 -20.62
N THR A 38 -20.61 3.91 -19.96
CA THR A 38 -20.29 3.42 -18.61
C THR A 38 -19.03 2.57 -18.62
N THR A 39 -18.86 1.70 -19.62
CA THR A 39 -17.65 0.86 -19.73
C THR A 39 -16.43 1.74 -19.91
N PHE A 40 -16.51 2.74 -20.79
CA PHE A 40 -15.43 3.70 -21.01
C PHE A 40 -15.07 4.48 -19.74
N LEU A 41 -16.06 5.03 -19.03
CA LEU A 41 -15.83 5.76 -17.78
C LEU A 41 -15.24 4.84 -16.71
N PHE A 42 -15.80 3.64 -16.51
CA PHE A 42 -15.26 2.66 -15.58
C PHE A 42 -13.81 2.34 -15.89
N SER A 43 -13.48 2.06 -17.15
CA SER A 43 -12.11 1.74 -17.58
C SER A 43 -11.14 2.91 -17.35
N ILE A 44 -11.53 4.15 -17.66
CA ILE A 44 -10.67 5.32 -17.43
C ILE A 44 -10.44 5.55 -15.94
N PHE A 45 -11.51 5.59 -15.14
CA PHE A 45 -11.39 5.84 -13.70
C PHE A 45 -10.61 4.73 -13.00
N THR A 46 -10.98 3.47 -13.21
CA THR A 46 -10.26 2.34 -12.61
C THR A 46 -8.82 2.26 -13.10
N GLY A 47 -8.55 2.51 -14.38
CA GLY A 47 -7.20 2.56 -14.92
C GLY A 47 -6.32 3.61 -14.23
N PHE A 48 -6.83 4.83 -14.05
CA PHE A 48 -6.13 5.89 -13.31
C PHE A 48 -5.87 5.49 -11.86
N PHE A 49 -6.88 4.96 -11.16
CA PHE A 49 -6.71 4.52 -9.78
C PHE A 49 -5.71 3.36 -9.67
N ILE A 50 -5.77 2.36 -10.55
CA ILE A 50 -4.79 1.27 -10.59
C ILE A 50 -3.37 1.83 -10.78
N SER A 51 -3.18 2.72 -11.75
CA SER A 51 -1.87 3.34 -12.02
C SER A 51 -1.33 4.08 -10.80
N HIS A 52 -2.15 4.92 -10.17
CA HIS A 52 -1.78 5.66 -8.97
C HIS A 52 -1.46 4.73 -7.79
N GLN A 53 -2.32 3.74 -7.53
CA GLN A 53 -2.12 2.78 -6.44
C GLN A 53 -0.90 1.88 -6.68
N ALA A 54 -0.60 1.52 -7.92
CA ALA A 54 0.62 0.78 -8.28
C ALA A 54 1.89 1.62 -8.08
N SER A 55 1.85 2.91 -8.43
CA SER A 55 2.96 3.84 -8.17
C SER A 55 3.22 3.98 -6.67
N ARG A 56 2.17 4.21 -5.89
CA ARG A 56 2.23 4.28 -4.42
C ARG A 56 2.75 2.97 -3.82
N PHE A 57 2.26 1.83 -4.28
CA PHE A 57 2.75 0.51 -3.88
C PHE A 57 4.25 0.37 -4.11
N ASN A 58 4.74 0.74 -5.29
CA ASN A 58 6.18 0.71 -5.60
C ASN A 58 6.99 1.65 -4.69
N ALA A 59 6.48 2.85 -4.41
CA ALA A 59 7.13 3.81 -3.53
C ALA A 59 7.22 3.32 -2.07
N VAL A 60 6.16 2.66 -1.58
CA VAL A 60 6.16 2.02 -0.26
C VAL A 60 7.20 0.91 -0.21
N ARG A 61 7.21 0.04 -1.23
CA ARG A 61 8.20 -1.04 -1.36
C ARG A 61 9.62 -0.50 -1.32
N GLU A 62 9.93 0.49 -2.15
CA GLU A 62 11.27 1.07 -2.24
C GLU A 62 11.70 1.67 -0.90
N ALA A 63 10.78 2.34 -0.20
CA ALA A 63 11.06 2.93 1.10
C ALA A 63 11.33 1.87 2.19
N VAL A 64 10.59 0.75 2.19
CA VAL A 64 10.80 -0.37 3.11
C VAL A 64 12.15 -1.05 2.84
N THR A 65 12.42 -1.44 1.59
CA THR A 65 13.71 -2.07 1.23
C THR A 65 14.89 -1.14 1.51
N SER A 66 14.73 0.17 1.29
CA SER A 66 15.75 1.15 1.67
C SER A 66 15.96 1.21 3.18
N PHE A 67 14.88 1.15 3.97
CA PHE A 67 14.97 1.15 5.43
C PHE A 67 15.74 -0.08 5.93
N ASP A 68 15.41 -1.25 5.39
CA ASP A 68 16.07 -2.52 5.71
C ASP A 68 17.56 -2.48 5.36
N GLY A 69 17.89 -2.01 4.16
CA GLY A 69 19.29 -1.83 3.73
C GLY A 69 20.08 -0.87 4.62
N LYS A 70 19.44 0.21 5.12
CA LYS A 70 20.07 1.15 6.04
C LYS A 70 20.32 0.53 7.41
N LEU A 71 19.41 -0.30 7.93
CA LEU A 71 19.64 -1.02 9.18
C LEU A 71 20.79 -2.04 9.05
N SER A 72 20.84 -2.81 7.96
CA SER A 72 21.97 -3.70 7.67
C SER A 72 23.30 -2.95 7.59
N ASN A 73 23.30 -1.78 6.94
CA ASN A 73 24.49 -0.93 6.87
C ASN A 73 24.91 -0.38 8.25
N ILE A 74 23.96 0.07 9.07
CA ILE A 74 24.22 0.53 10.44
C ILE A 74 24.85 -0.60 11.25
N TYR A 75 24.30 -1.81 11.20
CA TYR A 75 24.86 -2.97 11.87
C TYR A 75 26.30 -3.27 11.42
N ARG A 76 26.57 -3.33 10.12
CA ARG A 76 27.94 -3.59 9.62
C ARG A 76 28.91 -2.49 10.01
N THR A 77 28.49 -1.24 9.85
CA THR A 77 29.32 -0.06 10.16
C THR A 77 29.65 0.03 11.65
N SER A 78 28.73 -0.37 12.52
CA SER A 78 28.96 -0.36 13.97
C SER A 78 30.11 -1.26 14.45
N GLY A 79 30.45 -2.30 13.69
CA GLY A 79 31.64 -3.12 13.98
C GLY A 79 32.97 -2.37 13.86
N HIS A 80 33.00 -1.25 13.12
CA HIS A 80 34.17 -0.36 13.05
C HIS A 80 34.29 0.59 14.25
N VAL A 81 33.25 0.66 15.10
CA VAL A 81 33.27 1.44 16.34
C VAL A 81 33.78 0.57 17.47
N ASN A 82 33.03 -0.49 17.81
CA ASN A 82 33.46 -1.59 18.66
C ASN A 82 32.49 -2.80 18.49
N GLU A 83 32.92 -3.99 18.87
CA GLU A 83 32.13 -5.22 18.69
C GLU A 83 30.89 -5.29 19.60
N GLU A 84 30.96 -4.69 20.79
CA GLU A 84 29.88 -4.73 21.78
C GLU A 84 28.67 -3.89 21.33
N LEU A 85 28.91 -2.69 20.82
CA LEU A 85 27.91 -1.82 20.19
C LEU A 85 27.28 -2.53 18.99
N GLN A 86 28.08 -3.21 18.17
CA GLN A 86 27.56 -3.97 17.05
C GLN A 86 26.61 -5.09 17.50
N ALA A 87 26.95 -5.80 18.58
CA ALA A 87 26.08 -6.82 19.16
C ALA A 87 24.77 -6.22 19.68
N LYS A 88 24.81 -5.09 20.41
CA LYS A 88 23.62 -4.40 20.92
C LYS A 88 22.71 -3.87 19.81
N ILE A 89 23.30 -3.28 18.78
CA ILE A 89 22.56 -2.84 17.58
C ILE A 89 21.93 -4.04 16.87
N GLY A 90 22.68 -5.14 16.72
CA GLY A 90 22.18 -6.39 16.14
C GLY A 90 20.98 -6.94 16.91
N GLU A 91 21.04 -6.95 18.24
CA GLU A 91 19.94 -7.37 19.11
C GLU A 91 18.68 -6.50 18.90
N ALA A 92 18.83 -5.17 18.87
CA ALA A 92 17.71 -4.27 18.63
C ALA A 92 17.07 -4.48 17.25
N ILE A 93 17.90 -4.69 16.22
CA ILE A 93 17.43 -4.97 14.85
C ILE A 93 16.69 -6.31 14.81
N VAL A 94 17.26 -7.37 15.39
CA VAL A 94 16.63 -8.71 15.41
C VAL A 94 15.30 -8.66 16.17
N ASN A 95 15.25 -8.00 17.33
CA ASN A 95 14.02 -7.85 18.10
C ASN A 95 12.94 -7.08 17.31
N HIS A 96 13.35 -6.04 16.57
CA HIS A 96 12.45 -5.30 15.68
C HIS A 96 11.82 -6.22 14.62
N TYR A 97 12.62 -7.00 13.89
CA TYR A 97 12.11 -7.86 12.82
C TYR A 97 11.40 -9.12 13.32
N LYS A 98 11.78 -9.68 14.48
CA LYS A 98 11.04 -10.78 15.11
C LYS A 98 9.59 -10.40 15.41
N LEU A 99 9.38 -9.20 15.99
CA LEU A 99 8.02 -8.71 16.25
C LEU A 99 7.19 -8.60 14.96
N ILE A 100 7.82 -8.20 13.86
CA ILE A 100 7.16 -8.11 12.54
C ILE A 100 6.79 -9.50 12.03
N LEU A 101 7.73 -10.45 12.08
CA LEU A 101 7.56 -11.82 11.62
C LEU A 101 6.49 -12.58 12.43
N GLU A 102 6.50 -12.45 13.76
CA GLU A 102 5.56 -13.11 14.66
C GLU A 102 4.15 -12.53 14.54
N SER A 103 4.04 -11.21 14.45
CA SER A 103 2.72 -10.56 14.32
C SER A 103 2.15 -10.67 12.90
N LYS A 104 2.98 -10.93 11.89
CA LYS A 104 2.64 -10.85 10.45
C LYS A 104 2.04 -9.49 10.06
N ILE A 105 2.29 -8.47 10.87
CA ILE A 105 1.89 -7.09 10.65
C ILE A 105 3.05 -6.43 9.90
N TRP A 106 3.11 -6.65 8.59
CA TRP A 106 4.13 -6.02 7.74
C TRP A 106 3.98 -4.50 7.69
N ASP A 107 2.81 -4.01 8.13
CA ASP A 107 2.58 -2.60 8.39
C ASP A 107 3.04 -2.09 9.77
N TYR A 108 3.90 -2.85 10.48
CA TYR A 108 4.43 -2.47 11.80
C TYR A 108 5.19 -1.14 11.79
N HIS A 109 6.00 -0.88 10.75
CA HIS A 109 6.71 0.39 10.57
C HIS A 109 5.77 1.60 10.46
N TYR A 110 4.49 1.36 10.16
CA TYR A 110 3.50 2.37 9.79
C TYR A 110 2.70 2.87 10.99
N VAL A 111 2.46 2.01 11.99
CA VAL A 111 1.54 2.34 13.10
C VAL A 111 2.29 2.69 14.38
N ARG A 112 3.48 2.13 14.59
CA ARG A 112 4.20 2.29 15.87
C ARG A 112 5.40 3.22 15.73
N LYS A 113 5.65 4.01 16.78
CA LYS A 113 6.91 4.76 16.92
C LYS A 113 8.03 3.72 17.01
N SER A 114 9.06 3.86 16.17
CA SER A 114 10.18 2.92 16.17
C SER A 114 10.94 3.06 17.49
N VAL A 115 10.84 2.02 18.33
CA VAL A 115 11.69 1.90 19.53
C VAL A 115 13.12 1.61 19.09
N THR A 116 13.31 0.91 17.98
CA THR A 116 14.59 0.55 17.37
C THR A 116 15.51 1.74 17.14
N LEU A 117 15.03 2.79 16.46
CA LEU A 117 15.86 3.98 16.20
C LEU A 117 16.25 4.69 17.50
N LYS A 118 15.34 4.74 18.49
CA LYS A 118 15.62 5.31 19.81
C LYS A 118 16.66 4.48 20.56
N SER A 119 16.55 3.15 20.53
CA SER A 119 17.49 2.23 21.16
C SER A 119 18.88 2.34 20.54
N ILE A 120 18.98 2.41 19.21
CA ILE A 120 20.28 2.57 18.55
C ILE A 120 20.93 3.90 18.93
N HIS A 121 20.16 5.01 18.98
CA HIS A 121 20.68 6.28 19.49
C HIS A 121 21.20 6.17 20.92
N ALA A 122 20.45 5.53 21.83
CA ALA A 122 20.88 5.34 23.21
C ALA A 122 22.16 4.49 23.32
N TYR A 123 22.31 3.46 22.49
CA TYR A 123 23.54 2.66 22.49
C TYR A 123 24.75 3.45 21.97
N LEU A 124 24.56 4.37 21.03
CA LEU A 124 25.66 5.24 20.60
C LEU A 124 26.13 6.11 21.77
N ASP A 125 25.21 6.69 22.55
CA ASP A 125 25.56 7.51 23.71
C ASP A 125 26.23 6.68 24.83
N GLU A 126 25.88 5.40 24.98
CA GLU A 126 26.41 4.51 26.02
C GLU A 126 27.81 3.96 25.68
N PHE A 127 28.05 3.57 24.43
CA PHE A 127 29.24 2.79 24.03
C PHE A 127 30.33 3.61 23.31
N VAL A 128 30.09 4.90 23.05
CA VAL A 128 31.08 5.79 22.41
C VAL A 128 31.79 6.61 23.48
N ASP A 129 33.10 6.42 23.62
CA ASP A 129 33.94 7.30 24.44
C ASP A 129 34.34 8.55 23.62
N ASP A 130 33.72 9.69 23.92
CA ASP A 130 33.97 10.99 23.29
C ASP A 130 35.46 11.40 23.26
N LYS A 131 36.27 10.87 24.18
CA LYS A 131 37.69 11.26 24.31
C LYS A 131 38.63 10.40 23.46
N ASN A 132 38.23 9.21 23.03
CA ASN A 132 39.10 8.23 22.39
C ASN A 132 38.50 7.60 21.12
N VAL A 133 37.96 8.42 20.22
CA VAL A 133 37.43 7.95 18.94
C VAL A 133 38.52 7.94 17.87
N GLY A 134 38.95 6.75 17.43
CA GLY A 134 39.86 6.61 16.29
C GLY A 134 39.26 7.14 14.98
N LYS A 135 40.09 7.52 14.00
CA LYS A 135 39.62 8.12 12.72
C LYS A 135 38.54 7.29 12.01
N LEU A 136 38.73 5.97 11.93
CA LEU A 136 37.78 5.05 11.30
C LEU A 136 36.46 4.98 12.08
N SER A 137 36.54 4.90 13.41
CA SER A 137 35.37 4.90 14.30
C SER A 137 34.57 6.19 14.18
N ASN A 138 35.24 7.35 14.10
CA ASN A 138 34.57 8.64 13.92
C ASN A 138 33.81 8.72 12.56
N GLN A 139 34.43 8.22 11.49
CA GLN A 139 33.76 8.12 10.19
C GLN A 139 32.58 7.14 10.23
N ALA A 140 32.72 6.01 10.93
CA ALA A 140 31.67 5.03 11.13
C ALA A 140 30.48 5.63 11.90
N LEU A 141 30.72 6.38 12.98
CA LEU A 141 29.68 7.08 13.74
C LEU A 141 28.93 8.09 12.87
N GLY A 142 29.65 8.90 12.07
CA GLY A 142 29.01 9.81 11.13
C GLY A 142 28.10 9.10 10.12
N SER A 143 28.54 7.94 9.61
CA SER A 143 27.74 7.09 8.72
C SER A 143 26.50 6.52 9.41
N ILE A 144 26.63 6.05 10.66
CA ILE A 144 25.50 5.52 11.45
C ILE A 144 24.48 6.61 11.73
N ILE A 145 24.91 7.78 12.21
CA ILE A 145 24.01 8.92 12.51
C ILE A 145 23.24 9.34 11.26
N LYS A 146 23.94 9.44 10.12
CA LYS A 146 23.30 9.73 8.83
C LYS A 146 22.30 8.63 8.44
N GLY A 147 22.66 7.37 8.63
CA GLY A 147 21.76 6.23 8.40
C GLY A 147 20.49 6.30 9.27
N LEU A 148 20.60 6.71 10.53
CA LEU A 148 19.46 6.87 11.44
C LEU A 148 18.52 8.01 11.00
N ASP A 149 19.06 9.17 10.58
CA ASP A 149 18.27 10.26 10.01
C ASP A 149 17.50 9.79 8.76
N GLU A 150 18.20 9.10 7.84
CA GLU A 150 17.58 8.55 6.64
C GLU A 150 16.47 7.53 6.98
N CYS A 151 16.70 6.63 7.94
CA CYS A 151 15.68 5.70 8.44
C CYS A 151 14.44 6.43 8.98
N GLN A 152 14.62 7.52 9.72
CA GLN A 152 13.51 8.31 10.24
C GLN A 152 12.70 8.98 9.12
N ARG A 153 13.38 9.53 8.10
CA ARG A 153 12.73 10.10 6.92
C ARG A 153 11.96 9.04 6.13
N LEU A 154 12.58 7.88 5.90
CA LEU A 154 11.94 6.74 5.22
C LEU A 154 10.69 6.28 5.98
N ARG A 155 10.77 6.15 7.31
CA ARG A 155 9.61 5.83 8.14
C ARG A 155 8.48 6.84 7.96
N LYS A 156 8.77 8.14 7.98
CA LYS A 156 7.76 9.18 7.76
C LYS A 156 7.16 9.15 6.36
N ARG A 157 7.98 8.88 5.34
CA ARG A 157 7.52 8.69 3.95
C ARG A 157 6.55 7.51 3.84
N ILE A 158 6.89 6.37 4.46
CA ILE A 158 6.03 5.18 4.50
C ILE A 158 4.68 5.49 5.15
N VAL A 159 4.68 6.23 6.27
CA VAL A 159 3.43 6.66 6.95
C VAL A 159 2.59 7.55 6.05
N ALA A 160 3.19 8.55 5.38
CA ALA A 160 2.46 9.44 4.46
C ALA A 160 1.85 8.67 3.29
N LEU A 161 2.61 7.77 2.65
CA LEU A 161 2.13 6.94 1.55
C LEU A 161 0.98 6.00 1.96
N ARG A 162 0.86 5.62 3.24
CA ARG A 162 -0.28 4.82 3.73
C ARG A 162 -1.57 5.63 3.80
N GLU A 163 -1.47 6.93 4.05
CA GLU A 163 -2.64 7.82 4.10
C GLU A 163 -3.15 8.18 2.70
N GLU A 164 -2.33 8.01 1.64
CA GLU A 164 -2.71 8.17 0.22
C GLU A 164 -3.59 7.01 -0.31
N ARG A 165 -4.45 6.44 0.54
CA ARG A 165 -5.44 5.43 0.14
C ARG A 165 -6.56 6.04 -0.68
N ILE A 166 -7.13 5.21 -1.56
CA ILE A 166 -8.36 5.58 -2.26
C ILE A 166 -9.38 5.89 -1.17
N ARG A 167 -9.88 7.13 -1.19
CA ARG A 167 -10.85 7.60 -0.21
C ARG A 167 -12.19 6.89 -0.43
N ASP A 168 -12.99 6.80 0.62
CA ASP A 168 -14.29 6.13 0.57
C ASP A 168 -15.21 6.68 -0.52
N GLU A 169 -15.15 7.99 -0.81
CA GLU A 169 -15.96 8.60 -1.86
C GLU A 169 -15.56 8.13 -3.27
N GLN A 170 -14.28 7.89 -3.49
CA GLN A 170 -13.75 7.37 -4.75
C GLN A 170 -14.11 5.88 -4.91
N TRP A 171 -14.04 5.10 -3.83
CA TRP A 171 -14.51 3.72 -3.81
C TRP A 171 -15.99 3.63 -4.15
N LEU A 172 -16.82 4.50 -3.57
CA LEU A 172 -18.25 4.55 -3.86
C LEU A 172 -18.50 4.80 -5.35
N LEU A 173 -17.75 5.71 -5.99
CA LEU A 173 -17.85 5.96 -7.43
C LEU A 173 -17.47 4.73 -8.28
N ILE A 174 -16.39 4.05 -7.93
CA ILE A 174 -15.92 2.86 -8.65
C ILE A 174 -16.94 1.72 -8.54
N ILE A 175 -17.46 1.48 -7.34
CA ILE A 175 -18.49 0.47 -7.10
C ILE A 175 -19.79 0.84 -7.80
N PHE A 176 -20.18 2.11 -7.81
CA PHE A 176 -21.33 2.59 -8.55
C PHE A 176 -21.24 2.27 -10.05
N PHE A 177 -20.12 2.58 -10.69
CA PHE A 177 -19.91 2.21 -12.10
C PHE A 177 -19.90 0.71 -12.33
N ALA A 178 -19.26 -0.07 -11.44
CA ALA A 178 -19.27 -1.52 -11.53
C ALA A 178 -20.70 -2.08 -11.46
N ILE A 179 -21.51 -1.60 -10.52
CA ILE A 179 -22.93 -2.00 -10.36
C ILE A 179 -23.72 -1.68 -11.63
N ILE A 180 -23.58 -0.47 -12.18
CA ILE A 180 -24.25 -0.09 -13.42
C ILE A 180 -23.89 -1.05 -14.56
N LEU A 181 -22.60 -1.39 -14.71
CA LEU A 181 -22.15 -2.32 -15.73
C LEU A 181 -22.72 -3.72 -15.54
N LEU A 182 -22.74 -4.21 -14.30
CA LEU A 182 -23.33 -5.51 -13.97
C LEU A 182 -24.81 -5.53 -14.36
N PHE A 183 -25.60 -4.53 -13.95
CA PHE A 183 -27.01 -4.44 -14.32
C PHE A 183 -27.21 -4.34 -15.84
N SER A 184 -26.41 -3.51 -16.52
CA SER A 184 -26.51 -3.30 -17.97
C SER A 184 -26.24 -4.61 -18.74
N VAL A 185 -25.24 -5.38 -18.33
CA VAL A 185 -24.91 -6.67 -18.96
C VAL A 185 -25.90 -7.77 -18.58
N SER A 186 -26.41 -7.76 -17.35
CA SER A 186 -27.46 -8.68 -16.92
C SER A 186 -28.77 -8.48 -17.68
N ALA A 187 -29.13 -7.25 -18.03
CA ALA A 187 -30.37 -6.91 -18.73
C ALA A 187 -30.44 -7.41 -20.18
N LEU A 188 -29.29 -7.63 -20.83
CA LEU A 188 -29.26 -8.20 -22.19
C LEU A 188 -29.93 -9.58 -22.19
N PRO A 189 -30.66 -10.01 -23.22
CA PRO A 189 -31.18 -11.38 -23.30
C PRO A 189 -30.04 -12.38 -23.63
N SER A 190 -29.99 -13.52 -22.93
CA SER A 190 -29.03 -14.61 -23.24
C SER A 190 -29.58 -16.03 -23.10
N VAL A 191 -30.88 -16.18 -22.87
CA VAL A 191 -31.53 -17.49 -22.69
C VAL A 191 -31.39 -18.30 -23.98
N GLY A 192 -30.92 -19.54 -23.88
CA GLY A 192 -30.73 -20.43 -25.03
C GLY A 192 -29.49 -20.14 -25.89
N MET A 193 -28.71 -19.10 -25.58
CA MET A 193 -27.51 -18.71 -26.33
C MET A 193 -26.24 -18.91 -25.49
N ILE A 194 -25.52 -20.02 -25.75
CA ILE A 194 -24.29 -20.37 -25.02
C ILE A 194 -23.23 -19.26 -25.14
N PHE A 195 -22.97 -18.77 -26.35
CA PHE A 195 -21.95 -17.75 -26.58
C PHE A 195 -22.27 -16.42 -25.87
N ALA A 196 -23.52 -15.96 -25.94
CA ALA A 196 -23.94 -14.75 -25.25
C ALA A 196 -23.81 -14.89 -23.72
N SER A 197 -24.16 -16.06 -23.18
CA SER A 197 -24.03 -16.35 -21.75
C SER A 197 -22.56 -16.38 -21.29
N LEU A 198 -21.68 -16.98 -22.10
CA LEU A 198 -20.24 -16.98 -21.84
C LEU A 198 -19.64 -15.56 -21.86
N MET A 199 -19.99 -14.75 -22.85
CA MET A 199 -19.51 -13.36 -22.96
C MET A 199 -19.90 -12.52 -21.75
N LYS A 200 -21.15 -12.66 -21.28
CA LYS A 200 -21.59 -12.01 -20.04
C LYS A 200 -20.80 -12.45 -18.83
N ALA A 201 -20.61 -13.77 -18.66
CA ALA A 201 -19.87 -14.31 -17.53
C ALA A 201 -18.43 -13.79 -17.51
N THR A 202 -17.75 -13.79 -18.65
CA THR A 202 -16.39 -13.25 -18.80
C THR A 202 -16.33 -11.76 -18.50
N PHE A 203 -17.34 -10.98 -18.93
CA PHE A 203 -17.41 -9.54 -18.64
C PHE A 203 -17.62 -9.25 -17.15
N VAL A 204 -18.51 -9.98 -16.48
CA VAL A 204 -18.70 -9.87 -15.03
C VAL A 204 -17.42 -10.26 -14.28
N ALA A 205 -16.78 -11.35 -14.72
CA ALA A 205 -15.51 -11.80 -14.13
C ALA A 205 -14.39 -10.77 -14.30
N SER A 206 -14.30 -10.07 -15.44
CA SER A 206 -13.28 -9.05 -15.68
C SER A 206 -13.48 -7.82 -14.79
N ILE A 207 -14.72 -7.37 -14.58
CA ILE A 207 -15.03 -6.31 -13.60
C ILE A 207 -14.59 -6.74 -12.19
N GLY A 208 -14.95 -7.96 -11.79
CA GLY A 208 -14.54 -8.53 -10.50
C GLY A 208 -13.02 -8.58 -10.34
N ALA A 209 -12.29 -8.99 -11.37
CA ALA A 209 -10.84 -9.04 -11.38
C ALA A 209 -10.21 -7.64 -11.24
N VAL A 210 -10.73 -6.63 -11.95
CA VAL A 210 -10.28 -5.24 -11.84
C VAL A 210 -10.47 -4.70 -10.42
N LEU A 211 -11.65 -4.93 -9.82
CA LEU A 211 -11.93 -4.53 -8.45
C LEU A 211 -11.03 -5.25 -7.45
N LEU A 212 -10.79 -6.55 -7.63
CA LEU A 212 -9.89 -7.34 -6.79
C LEU A 212 -8.44 -6.81 -6.85
N ILE A 213 -7.93 -6.54 -8.05
CA ILE A 213 -6.59 -5.97 -8.25
C ILE A 213 -6.49 -4.62 -7.56
N LEU A 214 -7.47 -3.74 -7.79
CA LEU A 214 -7.50 -2.43 -7.18
C LEU A 214 -7.55 -2.50 -5.65
N TYR A 215 -8.38 -3.39 -5.10
CA TYR A 215 -8.48 -3.62 -3.67
C TYR A 215 -7.13 -4.08 -3.09
N ARG A 216 -6.48 -5.06 -3.72
CA ARG A 216 -5.18 -5.58 -3.28
C ARG A 216 -4.07 -4.54 -3.34
N LEU A 217 -4.05 -3.69 -4.38
CA LEU A 217 -3.11 -2.57 -4.47
C LEU A 217 -3.38 -1.51 -3.40
N ASN A 218 -4.66 -1.22 -3.13
CA ASN A 218 -5.06 -0.24 -2.12
C ASN A 218 -4.72 -0.71 -0.69
N THR A 219 -4.84 -2.01 -0.41
CA THR A 219 -4.53 -2.59 0.91
C THR A 219 -3.08 -3.01 1.10
N LEU A 220 -2.24 -2.92 0.06
CA LEU A 220 -0.82 -3.35 0.06
C LEU A 220 -0.60 -4.87 0.27
N GLN A 221 -1.66 -5.67 0.27
CA GLN A 221 -1.61 -7.12 0.54
C GLN A 221 -0.70 -7.91 -0.42
N PHE A 222 -0.45 -7.41 -1.63
CA PHE A 222 0.39 -8.09 -2.62
C PHE A 222 1.87 -8.18 -2.20
N SER A 223 2.32 -7.36 -1.25
CA SER A 223 3.73 -7.27 -0.80
C SER A 223 4.00 -7.91 0.56
N GLU A 224 2.95 -8.18 1.33
CA GLU A 224 3.07 -8.53 2.74
C GLU A 224 3.82 -9.84 2.95
N SER A 225 3.42 -10.94 2.29
CA SER A 225 4.08 -12.23 2.48
C SER A 225 5.35 -12.44 1.65
N LEU A 226 5.50 -11.74 0.52
CA LEU A 226 6.60 -12.03 -0.42
C LEU A 226 7.79 -11.09 -0.27
N MET A 227 7.62 -9.87 0.24
CA MET A 227 8.72 -8.91 0.25
C MET A 227 9.11 -8.48 1.66
N GLY A 228 8.12 -8.18 2.50
CA GLY A 228 8.41 -7.87 3.91
C GLY A 228 9.11 -9.03 4.60
N GLU A 229 8.66 -10.25 4.34
CA GLU A 229 9.20 -11.47 4.94
C GLU A 229 10.63 -11.78 4.47
N HIS A 230 10.87 -11.84 3.16
CA HIS A 230 12.20 -12.12 2.63
C HIS A 230 13.22 -11.04 3.01
N SER A 231 12.83 -9.76 2.97
CA SER A 231 13.71 -8.66 3.38
C SER A 231 14.02 -8.70 4.88
N ALA A 232 13.03 -8.99 5.73
CA ALA A 232 13.23 -9.15 7.16
C ALA A 232 14.17 -10.32 7.50
N TYR A 233 14.00 -11.47 6.84
CA TYR A 233 14.90 -12.61 7.00
C TYR A 233 16.33 -12.28 6.54
N ASP A 234 16.49 -11.57 5.42
CA ASP A 234 17.80 -11.14 4.93
C ASP A 234 18.54 -10.29 5.98
N VAL A 235 17.87 -9.29 6.56
CA VAL A 235 18.46 -8.46 7.62
C VAL A 235 18.82 -9.30 8.86
N ILE A 236 17.93 -10.21 9.28
CA ILE A 236 18.21 -11.09 10.42
C ILE A 236 19.40 -12.01 10.16
N ASN A 237 19.50 -12.58 8.95
CA ASN A 237 20.60 -13.46 8.58
C ASN A 237 21.93 -12.70 8.55
N ILE A 238 21.94 -11.47 8.02
CA ILE A 238 23.13 -10.59 8.07
C ILE A 238 23.61 -10.35 9.50
N VAL A 239 22.68 -10.25 10.47
CA VAL A 239 23.05 -10.08 11.88
C VAL A 239 23.53 -11.39 12.51
N LYS A 240 22.95 -12.53 12.12
CA LYS A 240 23.21 -13.85 12.72
C LYS A 240 24.39 -14.61 12.12
N ASP A 241 24.76 -14.39 10.86
CA ASP A 241 25.86 -15.08 10.16
C ASP A 241 27.25 -14.57 10.58
N LYS A 242 27.43 -14.27 11.88
CA LYS A 242 28.74 -14.01 12.50
C LYS A 242 29.41 -15.30 12.93
#